data_AF-A0A662ADV0-F1
#
_entry.id   AF-A0A662ADV0-F1
#
_cell.length_a   1.000
_cell.length_b   1.000
_cell.length_c   1.000
_cell.angle_alpha   90.00
_cell.angle_beta   90.00
_cell.angle_gamma   90.00
#
_symmetry.space_group_name_H-M   'P 1'
#
loop_
_entity.id
_entity.type
_entity.pdbx_description
1 polymer ?
#
loop_
_entity_poly.entity_id
_entity_poly.type
_entity_poly.pdbx_seq_one_letter_code
_entity_poly.pdbx_strand_id
1 'polypeptide(L)'
;NKCEYYAVEEHKGIKVHIIQLHYSDTPKNPLIAFKKDSRNYLFDILESINKTDKDIIVVLVHTNEWIDVLNKNNRAKLLDKADLLIDANTHSYKKYDLKDELNKNAAIVLNSGAVGNSGDYSGFIQVHVLKSPLRMILQYQLTKNNTRKLQEKGFAYEKIIGGKTKKVDWDKM
;
A
#
# COMPACT_ATOMS: atom_id res chain seq x y z
N ASN A 1 17.67 13.71 4.68
CA ASN A 1 16.24 14.10 4.73
C ASN A 1 15.73 13.69 6.10
N LYS A 2 14.86 14.49 6.74
CA LYS A 2 14.30 14.23 8.09
C LYS A 2 12.77 14.07 8.00
N CYS A 3 12.29 13.54 6.88
CA CYS A 3 10.86 13.52 6.55
C CYS A 3 10.29 12.09 6.47
N GLU A 4 11.20 11.11 6.55
CA GLU A 4 10.90 9.70 6.72
C GLU A 4 10.34 9.47 8.13
N TYR A 5 9.32 8.64 8.24
CA TYR A 5 8.63 8.38 9.50
C TYR A 5 8.27 6.91 9.62
N TYR A 6 8.40 6.38 10.83
CA TYR A 6 7.99 5.02 11.17
C TYR A 6 7.17 5.06 12.45
N ALA A 7 5.99 4.47 12.40
CA ALA A 7 5.13 4.28 13.56
C ALA A 7 4.60 2.85 13.61
N VAL A 8 4.22 2.44 14.82
CA VAL A 8 3.52 1.19 15.07
C VAL A 8 2.29 1.52 15.89
N GLU A 9 1.13 1.19 15.34
CA GLU A 9 -0.14 1.26 16.06
C GLU A 9 -0.60 -0.15 16.41
N GLU A 10 -1.02 -0.38 17.64
CA GLU A 10 -1.52 -1.69 18.08
C GLU A 10 -2.99 -1.61 18.48
N HIS A 11 -3.81 -2.43 17.83
CA HIS A 11 -5.23 -2.53 18.14
C HIS A 11 -5.66 -3.98 18.29
N LYS A 12 -6.13 -4.32 19.50
CA LYS A 12 -6.59 -5.68 19.83
C LYS A 12 -5.52 -6.74 19.51
N GLY A 13 -4.24 -6.47 19.73
CA GLY A 13 -3.14 -7.41 19.46
C GLY A 13 -2.79 -7.60 17.98
N ILE A 14 -3.25 -6.72 17.10
CA ILE A 14 -2.77 -6.58 15.71
C ILE A 14 -1.91 -5.34 15.66
N LYS A 15 -0.69 -5.45 15.13
CA LYS A 15 0.18 -4.29 14.92
C LYS A 15 0.13 -3.84 13.47
N VAL A 16 0.06 -2.53 13.28
CA VAL A 16 0.14 -1.89 11.97
C VAL A 16 1.40 -1.05 11.95
N HIS A 17 2.38 -1.51 11.18
CA HIS A 17 3.62 -0.80 10.90
C HIS A 17 3.38 0.16 9.75
N ILE A 18 3.59 1.45 9.98
CA ILE A 18 3.42 2.50 8.98
C ILE A 18 4.79 3.09 8.68
N ILE A 19 5.25 2.90 7.44
CA ILE A 19 6.52 3.43 6.94
C ILE A 19 6.19 4.52 5.92
N GLN A 20 6.43 5.79 6.26
CA GLN A 20 6.28 6.90 5.34
C GLN A 20 7.65 7.28 4.80
N LEU A 21 7.77 7.37 3.46
CA LEU A 21 8.98 7.80 2.78
C LEU A 21 8.73 9.09 2.02
N HIS A 22 9.78 9.88 1.93
CA HIS A 22 9.78 11.07 1.09
C HIS A 22 10.30 10.75 -0.31
N TYR A 23 9.49 11.09 -1.32
CA TYR A 23 9.90 11.15 -2.72
C TYR A 23 9.50 12.51 -3.25
N SER A 24 10.47 13.27 -3.75
CA SER A 24 10.23 14.63 -4.26
C SER A 24 9.67 14.63 -5.68
N ASP A 25 8.72 15.51 -6.00
CA ASP A 25 8.25 15.71 -7.37
C ASP A 25 9.32 16.32 -8.31
N THR A 26 10.36 16.91 -7.71
CA THR A 26 11.51 17.51 -8.39
C THR A 26 12.84 17.17 -7.68
N PRO A 27 13.95 16.92 -8.42
CA PRO A 27 14.05 16.83 -9.87
C PRO A 27 13.37 15.56 -10.43
N LYS A 28 13.13 15.50 -11.75
CA LYS A 28 12.50 14.34 -12.39
C LYS A 28 13.33 13.06 -12.38
N ASN A 29 14.65 13.15 -12.14
CA ASN A 29 15.50 11.97 -12.05
C ASN A 29 15.15 11.15 -10.79
N PRO A 30 14.62 9.92 -10.93
CA PRO A 30 14.16 9.13 -9.79
C PRO A 30 15.25 8.77 -8.78
N LEU A 31 16.51 8.65 -9.21
CA LEU A 31 17.64 8.35 -8.33
C LEU A 31 18.01 9.51 -7.41
N ILE A 32 17.66 10.74 -7.80
CA ILE A 32 17.86 11.97 -7.03
C ILE A 32 16.60 12.29 -6.22
N ALA A 33 15.42 12.13 -6.84
CA ALA A 33 14.12 12.37 -6.22
C ALA A 33 13.84 11.42 -5.04
N PHE A 34 14.24 10.16 -5.19
CA PHE A 34 14.29 9.16 -4.13
C PHE A 34 15.75 8.95 -3.76
N LYS A 35 16.22 9.67 -2.74
CA LYS A 35 17.63 9.63 -2.36
C LYS A 35 18.01 8.26 -1.79
N LYS A 36 19.32 7.94 -1.86
CA LYS A 36 19.86 6.70 -1.30
C LYS A 36 19.52 6.55 0.18
N ASP A 37 19.56 7.64 0.95
CA ASP A 37 19.23 7.61 2.38
C ASP A 37 17.77 7.20 2.63
N SER A 38 16.82 7.69 1.83
CA SER A 38 15.40 7.31 1.95
C SER A 38 15.18 5.84 1.57
N ARG A 39 15.93 5.32 0.58
CA ARG A 39 15.96 3.89 0.25
C ARG A 39 16.54 3.06 1.39
N ASN A 40 17.66 3.49 1.96
CA ASN A 40 18.31 2.79 3.07
C ASN A 40 17.37 2.75 4.28
N TYR A 41 16.77 3.89 4.64
CA TYR A 41 15.79 3.97 5.73
C TYR A 41 14.66 2.96 5.56
N LEU A 42 14.07 2.84 4.36
CA LEU A 42 13.05 1.83 4.08
C LEU A 42 13.54 0.43 4.43
N PHE A 43 14.72 0.04 3.97
CA PHE A 43 15.23 -1.31 4.18
C PHE A 43 15.71 -1.55 5.61
N ASP A 44 16.29 -0.55 6.27
CA ASP A 44 16.68 -0.62 7.68
C ASP A 44 15.42 -0.86 8.56
N ILE A 45 14.34 -0.12 8.32
CA ILE A 45 13.07 -0.31 9.03
C ILE A 45 12.45 -1.67 8.68
N LEU A 46 12.35 -2.02 7.39
CA LEU A 46 11.83 -3.31 6.98
C LEU A 46 12.62 -4.45 7.63
N GLU A 47 13.95 -4.37 7.71
CA GLU A 47 14.80 -5.37 8.34
C GLU A 47 14.58 -5.46 9.85
N SER A 48 14.39 -4.32 10.52
CA SER A 48 14.13 -4.27 11.96
C SER A 48 12.80 -4.92 12.38
N ILE A 49 11.82 -5.02 11.48
CA ILE A 49 10.51 -5.60 11.78
C ILE A 49 10.59 -7.14 11.78
N ASN A 50 10.47 -7.75 12.95
CA ASN A 50 10.25 -9.19 13.07
C ASN A 50 8.76 -9.52 12.84
N LYS A 51 8.36 -9.60 11.56
CA LYS A 51 6.96 -9.75 11.14
C LYS A 51 6.38 -11.10 11.55
N THR A 52 5.22 -11.08 12.19
CA THR A 52 4.39 -12.21 12.60
C THR A 52 3.10 -12.27 11.79
N ASP A 53 2.26 -13.28 12.05
CA ASP A 53 0.91 -13.41 11.48
C ASP A 53 -0.10 -12.38 12.04
N LYS A 54 0.32 -11.52 12.97
CA LYS A 54 -0.46 -10.44 13.58
C LYS A 54 -0.02 -9.04 13.16
N ASP A 55 0.95 -8.95 12.25
CA ASP A 55 1.53 -7.68 11.81
C ASP A 55 1.11 -7.34 10.38
N ILE A 56 0.71 -6.10 10.18
CA ILE A 56 0.41 -5.50 8.88
C ILE A 56 1.46 -4.44 8.59
N ILE A 57 2.09 -4.47 7.42
CA ILE A 57 3.09 -3.49 7.01
C ILE A 57 2.53 -2.65 5.86
N VAL A 58 2.40 -1.35 6.11
CA VAL A 58 1.96 -0.34 5.15
C VAL A 58 3.13 0.59 4.83
N VAL A 59 3.42 0.79 3.54
CA VAL A 59 4.42 1.76 3.08
C VAL A 59 3.73 2.84 2.26
N LEU A 60 4.02 4.09 2.58
CA LEU A 60 3.45 5.28 1.97
C LEU A 60 4.55 6.07 1.27
N VAL A 61 4.41 6.31 -0.03
CA VAL A 61 5.37 7.09 -0.84
C VAL A 61 4.60 7.91 -1.84
N HIS A 62 4.92 9.21 -2.01
CA HIS A 62 4.10 10.11 -2.83
C HIS A 62 3.86 9.64 -4.28
N THR A 63 4.87 9.08 -4.93
CA THR A 63 4.79 8.46 -6.27
C THR A 63 4.96 6.95 -6.18
N ASN A 64 4.61 6.18 -7.21
CA ASN A 64 4.90 4.75 -7.36
C ASN A 64 6.15 4.46 -8.23
N GLU A 65 6.70 5.43 -8.96
CA GLU A 65 7.91 5.23 -9.80
C GLU A 65 9.12 4.73 -8.99
N TRP A 66 9.13 4.96 -7.69
CA TRP A 66 10.17 4.50 -6.78
C TRP A 66 10.32 2.98 -6.70
N ILE A 67 9.26 2.20 -6.97
CA ILE A 67 9.39 0.73 -6.95
C ILE A 67 10.36 0.29 -8.05
N ASP A 68 10.31 0.94 -9.21
CA ASP A 68 11.12 0.58 -10.38
C ASP A 68 12.59 1.04 -10.25
N VAL A 69 12.89 1.96 -9.33
CA VAL A 69 14.29 2.35 -9.04
C VAL A 69 14.99 1.39 -8.08
N LEU A 70 14.24 0.48 -7.46
CA LEU A 70 14.81 -0.56 -6.61
C LEU A 70 15.43 -1.65 -7.50
N ASN A 71 16.60 -2.15 -7.09
CA ASN A 71 17.11 -3.36 -7.70
C ASN A 71 16.16 -4.55 -7.45
N LYS A 72 16.29 -5.62 -8.25
CA LYS A 72 15.42 -6.80 -8.20
C LYS A 72 15.29 -7.40 -6.79
N ASN A 73 16.38 -7.48 -6.03
CA ASN A 73 16.37 -8.07 -4.68
C ASN A 73 15.60 -7.20 -3.69
N ASN A 74 15.86 -5.90 -3.70
CA ASN A 74 15.19 -4.93 -2.83
C ASN A 74 13.70 -4.82 -3.15
N ARG A 75 13.35 -4.83 -4.44
CA ARG A 75 11.96 -4.87 -4.89
C ARG A 75 11.25 -6.14 -4.42
N ALA A 76 11.86 -7.31 -4.61
CA ALA A 76 11.29 -8.57 -4.14
C ALA A 76 11.10 -8.59 -2.61
N LYS A 77 12.11 -8.14 -1.85
CA LYS A 77 12.06 -8.04 -0.39
C LYS A 77 10.94 -7.13 0.10
N LEU A 78 10.79 -5.97 -0.52
CA LEU A 78 9.69 -5.03 -0.22
C LEU A 78 8.33 -5.68 -0.48
N LEU A 79 8.14 -6.25 -1.68
CA LEU A 79 6.85 -6.79 -2.11
C LEU A 79 6.44 -8.04 -1.33
N ASP A 80 7.41 -8.81 -0.83
CA ASP A 80 7.17 -9.97 0.03
C ASP A 80 6.84 -9.55 1.48
N LYS A 81 7.57 -8.57 2.02
CA LYS A 81 7.43 -8.18 3.43
C LYS A 81 6.26 -7.22 3.67
N ALA A 82 6.01 -6.27 2.77
CA ALA A 82 4.90 -5.34 2.90
C ALA A 82 3.55 -5.99 2.52
N ASP A 83 2.46 -5.49 3.10
CA ASP A 83 1.11 -5.93 2.74
C ASP A 83 0.39 -4.91 1.85
N LEU A 84 0.72 -3.63 2.00
CA LEU A 84 0.11 -2.52 1.30
C LEU A 84 1.13 -1.42 0.99
N LEU A 85 1.21 -1.03 -0.28
CA LEU A 85 1.98 0.12 -0.76
C LEU A 85 1.00 1.15 -1.33
N ILE A 86 1.07 2.40 -0.87
CA ILE A 86 0.19 3.47 -1.33
C ILE A 86 1.01 4.65 -1.85
N ASP A 87 0.62 5.14 -3.02
CA ASP A 87 1.04 6.42 -3.58
C ASP A 87 -0.13 7.35 -3.88
N ALA A 88 0.14 8.59 -4.32
CA ALA A 88 -0.88 9.61 -4.51
C ALA A 88 -0.63 10.61 -5.66
N ASN A 89 0.43 10.44 -6.46
CA ASN A 89 0.86 11.48 -7.41
C ASN A 89 0.01 11.64 -8.67
N THR A 90 -0.75 10.63 -9.12
CA THR A 90 -1.41 10.65 -10.44
C THR A 90 -2.80 11.29 -10.44
N HIS A 91 -3.22 11.88 -9.32
CA HIS A 91 -4.55 12.51 -9.19
C HIS A 91 -5.70 11.57 -9.62
N SER A 92 -5.54 10.28 -9.36
CA SER A 92 -6.47 9.23 -9.80
C SER A 92 -6.36 8.02 -8.90
N TYR A 93 -7.41 7.20 -8.86
CA TYR A 93 -7.34 5.90 -8.20
C TYR A 93 -6.86 4.86 -9.20
N LYS A 94 -5.88 4.05 -8.79
CA LYS A 94 -5.37 2.96 -9.61
C LYS A 94 -4.88 1.82 -8.73
N LYS A 95 -5.23 0.59 -9.07
CA LYS A 95 -4.45 -0.57 -8.61
C LYS A 95 -3.37 -0.85 -9.63
N TYR A 96 -2.13 -1.00 -9.17
CA TYR A 96 -1.05 -1.45 -10.04
C TYR A 96 -1.04 -2.98 -10.09
N ASP A 97 -1.02 -3.52 -11.31
CA ASP A 97 -0.72 -4.92 -11.55
C ASP A 97 0.78 -5.00 -11.83
N LEU A 98 1.54 -5.37 -10.80
CA LEU A 98 2.97 -5.61 -10.96
C LEU A 98 3.12 -6.85 -11.83
N LYS A 99 3.64 -6.68 -13.04
CA LYS A 99 3.84 -7.76 -14.03
C LYS A 99 4.95 -8.75 -13.64
N ASP A 100 5.53 -8.60 -12.47
CA ASP A 100 6.53 -9.51 -11.97
C ASP A 100 5.84 -10.75 -11.42
N GLU A 101 6.24 -11.92 -11.91
CA GLU A 101 5.89 -13.25 -11.37
C GLU A 101 6.34 -13.45 -9.92
N LEU A 102 6.92 -12.42 -9.30
CA LEU A 102 7.33 -12.37 -7.92
C LEU A 102 6.08 -12.26 -7.04
N ASN A 103 5.58 -13.45 -6.72
CA ASN A 103 4.87 -13.78 -5.49
C ASN A 103 3.35 -13.58 -5.53
N LYS A 104 2.61 -14.70 -5.50
CA LYS A 104 1.15 -14.73 -5.33
C LYS A 104 0.69 -14.04 -4.03
N ASN A 105 1.62 -13.82 -3.10
CA ASN A 105 1.41 -13.18 -1.82
C ASN A 105 1.97 -11.75 -1.76
N ALA A 106 2.29 -11.13 -2.90
CA ALA A 106 2.83 -9.77 -2.93
C ALA A 106 1.88 -8.73 -2.29
N ALA A 107 2.49 -7.62 -1.85
CA ALA A 107 1.79 -6.43 -1.41
C ALA A 107 0.77 -5.93 -2.44
N ILE A 108 -0.34 -5.36 -1.97
CA ILE A 108 -1.23 -4.60 -2.85
C ILE A 108 -0.62 -3.23 -3.07
N VAL A 109 -0.51 -2.79 -4.32
CA VAL A 109 0.03 -1.47 -4.68
C VAL A 109 -1.08 -0.62 -5.29
N LEU A 110 -1.36 0.54 -4.67
CA LEU A 110 -2.48 1.41 -5.02
C LEU A 110 -2.06 2.88 -5.12
N ASN A 111 -2.68 3.62 -6.03
CA ASN A 111 -2.74 5.07 -6.02
C ASN A 111 -4.03 5.55 -5.38
N SER A 112 -3.91 6.47 -4.41
CA SER A 112 -5.00 7.08 -3.67
C SER A 112 -5.21 8.56 -3.99
N GLY A 113 -4.52 9.11 -5.01
CA GLY A 113 -4.43 10.55 -5.28
C GLY A 113 -5.71 11.22 -5.74
N ALA A 114 -6.83 10.51 -5.79
CA ALA A 114 -8.05 10.98 -6.42
C ALA A 114 -8.87 12.00 -5.62
N VAL A 115 -8.72 12.04 -4.29
CA VAL A 115 -9.48 12.96 -3.43
C VAL A 115 -9.29 14.40 -3.88
N GLY A 116 -10.40 15.08 -4.19
CA GLY A 116 -10.40 16.50 -4.56
C GLY A 116 -9.85 16.82 -5.96
N ASN A 117 -9.32 15.83 -6.69
CA ASN A 117 -8.68 16.04 -7.99
C ASN A 117 -9.30 15.21 -9.14
N SER A 118 -10.10 14.18 -8.85
CA SER A 118 -10.68 13.29 -9.88
C SER A 118 -12.16 13.50 -10.17
N GLY A 119 -12.69 14.73 -10.10
CA GLY A 119 -14.10 15.04 -10.46
C GLY A 119 -15.11 14.01 -9.90
N ASP A 120 -15.90 13.38 -10.79
CA ASP A 120 -16.90 12.36 -10.45
C ASP A 120 -16.36 11.06 -9.82
N TYR A 121 -15.04 10.87 -9.90
CA TYR A 121 -14.30 9.74 -9.36
C TYR A 121 -13.48 10.11 -8.13
N SER A 122 -13.63 11.32 -7.58
CA SER A 122 -13.02 11.69 -6.29
C SER A 122 -13.44 10.71 -5.20
N GLY A 123 -12.47 10.25 -4.40
CA GLY A 123 -12.67 9.15 -3.46
C GLY A 123 -11.40 8.81 -2.70
N PHE A 124 -11.54 7.98 -1.66
CA PHE A 124 -10.46 7.60 -0.75
C PHE A 124 -10.40 6.08 -0.57
N ILE A 125 -9.24 5.58 -0.15
CA ILE A 125 -9.06 4.17 0.21
C ILE A 125 -9.55 3.98 1.64
N GLN A 126 -10.43 3.00 1.85
CA GLN A 126 -10.82 2.51 3.16
C GLN A 126 -10.30 1.10 3.34
N VAL A 127 -9.63 0.83 4.46
CA VAL A 127 -9.10 -0.48 4.80
C VAL A 127 -9.80 -0.97 6.06
N HIS A 128 -10.43 -2.14 5.98
CA HIS A 128 -11.00 -2.84 7.13
C HIS A 128 -10.08 -4.00 7.49
N VAL A 129 -9.76 -4.15 8.78
CA VAL A 129 -8.95 -5.26 9.28
C VAL A 129 -9.84 -6.23 10.04
N LEU A 130 -9.85 -7.49 9.58
CA LEU A 130 -10.66 -8.58 10.14
C LEU A 130 -9.74 -9.67 10.69
N LYS A 131 -10.17 -10.30 11.79
CA LYS A 131 -9.46 -11.43 12.41
C LYS A 131 -10.00 -12.76 11.88
N SER A 132 -9.19 -13.81 12.01
CA SER A 132 -9.53 -15.21 11.75
C SER A 132 -9.97 -15.53 10.30
N PRO A 133 -9.04 -15.67 9.34
CA PRO A 133 -7.62 -15.32 9.43
C PRO A 133 -7.42 -13.79 9.45
N LEU A 134 -6.24 -13.31 9.87
CA LEU A 134 -5.94 -11.89 9.76
C LEU A 134 -5.96 -11.48 8.28
N ARG A 135 -6.83 -10.53 7.94
CA ARG A 135 -7.02 -10.07 6.58
C ARG A 135 -7.43 -8.60 6.50
N MET A 136 -7.10 -7.99 5.38
CA MET A 136 -7.54 -6.64 5.02
C MET A 136 -8.60 -6.71 3.92
N ILE A 137 -9.68 -5.95 4.06
CA ILE A 137 -10.56 -5.58 2.95
C ILE A 137 -10.26 -4.13 2.58
N LEU A 138 -9.66 -3.94 1.42
CA LEU A 138 -9.31 -2.63 0.87
C LEU A 138 -10.38 -2.27 -0.15
N GLN A 139 -10.96 -1.08 -0.03
CA GLN A 139 -12.01 -0.62 -0.94
C GLN A 139 -11.86 0.85 -1.27
N TYR A 140 -12.17 1.22 -2.50
CA TYR A 140 -12.19 2.62 -2.93
C TYR A 140 -13.60 3.20 -2.78
N GLN A 141 -13.73 4.24 -1.94
CA GLN A 141 -15.00 4.89 -1.65
C GLN A 141 -15.07 6.25 -2.34
N LEU A 142 -16.06 6.42 -3.20
CA LEU A 142 -16.33 7.71 -3.85
C LEU A 142 -16.87 8.72 -2.84
N THR A 143 -16.37 9.96 -2.88
CA THR A 143 -16.80 11.03 -1.98
C THR A 143 -18.25 11.46 -2.21
N LYS A 144 -18.79 11.21 -3.41
CA LYS A 144 -20.20 11.50 -3.74
C LYS A 144 -21.21 10.54 -3.11
N ASN A 145 -20.75 9.41 -2.55
CA ASN A 145 -21.63 8.44 -1.92
C ASN A 145 -22.02 8.93 -0.52
N ASN A 146 -23.32 9.17 -0.31
CA ASN A 146 -23.85 9.63 0.98
C ASN A 146 -23.81 8.57 2.10
N THR A 147 -23.53 7.31 1.75
CA THR A 147 -23.34 6.24 2.74
C THR A 147 -22.07 5.47 2.44
N ARG A 148 -21.39 5.05 3.49
CA ARG A 148 -20.19 4.20 3.41
C ARG A 148 -20.59 2.79 3.77
N LYS A 149 -20.51 1.88 2.81
CA LYS A 149 -20.80 0.45 3.00
C LYS A 149 -19.61 -0.37 2.54
N LEU A 150 -19.51 -1.59 3.07
CA LEU A 150 -18.55 -2.57 2.58
C LEU A 150 -18.99 -2.97 1.16
N GLN A 151 -18.10 -2.81 0.18
CA GLN A 151 -18.43 -3.07 -1.22
C GLN A 151 -18.41 -4.56 -1.51
N GLU A 152 -19.49 -5.06 -2.13
CA GLU A 152 -19.65 -6.47 -2.51
C GLU A 152 -18.94 -6.81 -3.84
N LYS A 153 -18.63 -5.78 -4.63
CA LYS A 153 -17.88 -5.84 -5.90
C LYS A 153 -17.29 -4.48 -6.28
N GLY A 154 -16.48 -4.46 -7.33
CA GLY A 154 -15.90 -3.25 -7.90
C GLY A 154 -14.44 -3.07 -7.50
N PHE A 155 -14.09 -1.89 -6.97
CA PHE A 155 -12.74 -1.56 -6.52
C PHE A 155 -12.52 -2.00 -5.07
N ALA A 156 -12.72 -3.29 -4.82
CA ALA A 156 -12.54 -3.91 -3.51
C ALA A 156 -11.68 -5.17 -3.61
N TYR A 157 -10.75 -5.33 -2.67
CA TYR A 157 -9.76 -6.41 -2.63
C TYR A 157 -9.63 -6.97 -1.23
N GLU A 158 -9.57 -8.29 -1.13
CA GLU A 158 -9.25 -9.01 0.10
C GLU A 158 -7.79 -9.44 0.06
N LYS A 159 -7.03 -9.11 1.11
CA LYS A 159 -5.66 -9.56 1.35
C LYS A 159 -5.62 -10.39 2.61
N ILE A 160 -5.32 -11.68 2.50
CA ILE A 160 -4.93 -12.48 3.68
C ILE A 160 -3.48 -12.12 4.01
N ILE A 161 -3.19 -11.79 5.27
CA ILE A 161 -1.83 -11.45 5.70
C ILE A 161 -0.95 -12.71 5.59
N GLY A 162 0.22 -12.56 4.94
CA GLY A 162 1.07 -13.69 4.56
C GLY A 162 0.51 -14.57 3.42
N GLY A 163 -0.65 -14.21 2.86
CA GLY A 163 -1.37 -15.00 1.87
C GLY A 163 -1.71 -14.23 0.59
N LYS A 164 -2.64 -14.82 -0.17
CA LYS A 164 -3.05 -14.31 -1.49
C LYS A 164 -3.94 -13.08 -1.39
N THR A 165 -3.86 -12.27 -2.43
CA THR A 165 -4.84 -11.22 -2.72
C THR A 165 -5.92 -11.76 -3.64
N LYS A 166 -7.18 -11.38 -3.39
CA LYS A 166 -8.31 -11.68 -4.26
C LYS A 166 -9.13 -10.41 -4.51
N LYS A 167 -9.73 -10.30 -5.69
CA LYS A 167 -10.76 -9.29 -5.93
C LYS A 167 -12.02 -9.70 -5.16
N VAL A 168 -12.66 -8.74 -4.51
CA VAL A 168 -13.95 -8.97 -3.86
C VAL A 168 -15.04 -9.07 -4.93
N ASP A 169 -15.72 -10.21 -4.92
CA ASP A 169 -16.86 -10.56 -5.77
C ASP A 169 -17.72 -11.55 -4.97
N TRP A 170 -18.56 -11.02 -4.08
CA TRP A 170 -19.35 -11.85 -3.15
C TRP A 170 -20.59 -12.46 -3.80
N ASP A 171 -20.96 -12.00 -4.99
CA ASP A 171 -22.02 -12.60 -5.81
C ASP A 171 -21.66 -14.04 -6.26
N LYS A 172 -20.40 -14.46 -6.09
CA LYS A 172 -19.86 -15.78 -6.50
C LYS A 172 -19.42 -16.69 -5.33
N MET A 173 -19.73 -16.31 -4.09
CA MET A 173 -19.49 -17.14 -2.90
C MET A 173 -20.74 -17.92 -2.51
#